data_AF-A0A952LW83-F1
#
_entry.id   AF-A0A952LW83-F1
#
_cell.length_a   1.000
_cell.length_b   1.000
_cell.length_c   1.000
_cell.angle_alpha   90.00
_cell.angle_beta   90.00
_cell.angle_gamma   90.00
#
_symmetry.space_group_name_H-M   'P 1'
#
loop_
_entity.id
_entity.type
_entity.pdbx_description
1 polymer ?
#
loop_
_entity_poly.entity_id
_entity_poly.type
_entity_poly.pdbx_seq_one_letter_code
_entity_poly.pdbx_strand_id
1 'polypeptide(L)'
;MSTIGSNLASLSVYPASFNLGSPFGGGVTGQRQQFATPAYQAAASPAATVPSPPPATNADLMASLLSLMTQMLQHFLSAFQSGSGALPGTQPPAPTGTALAQDDYLNYLLAQTQGGATGVNKRLDSRFSTPGSRFANATPDQFDAVVAQVYADQIKGYALGLPVAYSPGDDLNQIAGSIQQAANTPFTPEADLLSKVAATYLGDLGGNGNYDHQAMQNLLVQWGRADLAAKPGVGQFDVQSIGSVVQALNEEPDPATRQAWLGQIFSGFTGGPPTSPSGAVPDIQQYLNAINLVQGGALDQLLQGYAQA
;
A
#
# COMPACT_ATOMS: atom_id res chain seq x y z
N MET A 1 -47.90 35.08 11.72
CA MET A 1 -47.77 34.26 12.94
C MET A 1 -48.30 32.88 12.60
N SER A 2 -47.41 31.94 12.26
CA SER A 2 -47.79 30.56 12.00
C SER A 2 -46.69 29.66 12.59
N THR A 3 -47.08 28.88 13.59
CA THR A 3 -46.25 28.03 14.42
C THR A 3 -46.09 26.69 13.71
N ILE A 4 -44.87 26.31 13.31
CA ILE A 4 -44.58 24.94 12.87
C ILE A 4 -43.80 24.27 13.99
N GLY A 5 -44.48 23.29 14.58
CA GLY A 5 -44.05 22.52 15.75
C GLY A 5 -42.98 21.48 15.42
N SER A 6 -42.15 21.30 16.43
CA SER A 6 -41.09 20.32 16.58
C SER A 6 -41.62 18.88 16.56
N ASN A 7 -40.96 17.99 15.84
CA ASN A 7 -41.06 16.55 16.02
C ASN A 7 -39.64 15.97 16.15
N LEU A 8 -39.14 15.94 17.39
CA LEU A 8 -37.96 15.17 17.77
C LEU A 8 -38.45 13.79 18.20
N ALA A 9 -38.39 12.83 17.28
CA ALA A 9 -38.59 11.42 17.60
C ALA A 9 -37.26 10.84 18.14
N SER A 10 -37.35 10.32 19.35
CA SER A 10 -36.35 9.59 20.10
C SER A 10 -35.82 8.37 19.34
N LEU A 11 -34.51 8.32 19.10
CA LEU A 11 -33.81 7.11 18.67
C LEU A 11 -33.25 6.37 19.90
N SER A 12 -33.72 5.14 20.06
CA SER A 12 -33.36 4.22 21.13
C SER A 12 -31.91 3.76 21.02
N VAL A 13 -31.20 3.87 22.13
CA VAL A 13 -29.84 3.36 22.36
C VAL A 13 -29.92 1.85 22.61
N TYR A 14 -29.29 1.04 21.76
CA TYR A 14 -29.01 -0.38 22.04
C TYR A 14 -27.55 -0.53 22.49
N PRO A 15 -27.26 -1.04 23.70
CA PRO A 15 -25.93 -1.49 24.06
C PRO A 15 -25.72 -2.95 23.63
N ALA A 16 -24.82 -3.19 22.67
CA ALA A 16 -24.31 -4.52 22.37
C ALA A 16 -23.02 -4.76 23.17
N SER A 17 -23.14 -5.49 24.28
CA SER A 17 -22.03 -6.08 25.01
C SER A 17 -21.57 -7.36 24.32
N PHE A 18 -20.34 -7.38 23.80
CA PHE A 18 -19.72 -8.55 23.20
C PHE A 18 -18.63 -9.12 24.13
N ASN A 19 -18.72 -10.42 24.40
CA ASN A 19 -17.96 -11.14 25.40
C ASN A 19 -16.76 -11.85 24.74
N LEU A 20 -15.55 -11.64 25.28
CA LEU A 20 -14.30 -12.27 24.86
C LEU A 20 -14.15 -13.63 25.54
N GLY A 21 -14.32 -14.70 24.76
CA GLY A 21 -13.98 -16.06 25.17
C GLY A 21 -12.82 -16.62 24.35
N SER A 22 -11.61 -16.61 24.93
CA SER A 22 -10.59 -17.64 24.65
C SER A 22 -10.83 -18.78 25.63
N PRO A 23 -10.67 -20.07 25.24
CA PRO A 23 -9.34 -20.67 25.42
C PRO A 23 -9.05 -21.85 24.46
N PHE A 24 -7.81 -22.05 24.03
CA PHE A 24 -7.26 -23.41 23.88
C PHE A 24 -5.73 -23.38 23.99
N GLY A 25 -5.25 -23.93 25.12
CA GLY A 25 -3.88 -24.41 25.26
C GLY A 25 -3.77 -25.85 24.75
N GLY A 26 -2.56 -26.25 24.41
CA GLY A 26 -2.25 -27.63 24.01
C GLY A 26 -0.83 -27.75 23.51
N GLY A 27 0.12 -27.93 24.44
CA GLY A 27 1.48 -28.30 24.11
C GLY A 27 1.58 -29.75 23.65
N VAL A 28 2.43 -30.01 22.66
CA VAL A 28 2.92 -31.36 22.35
C VAL A 28 4.41 -31.28 22.03
N THR A 29 5.21 -31.75 22.99
CA THR A 29 6.61 -32.16 22.85
C THR A 29 6.70 -33.42 21.98
N GLY A 30 7.52 -33.39 20.92
CA GLY A 30 7.72 -34.52 20.01
C GLY A 30 9.13 -34.56 19.40
N GLN A 31 9.99 -35.31 20.07
CA GLN A 31 11.24 -35.98 19.67
C GLN A 31 11.95 -35.62 18.35
N ARG A 32 13.24 -35.25 18.51
CA ARG A 32 14.30 -35.25 17.50
C ARG A 32 14.64 -36.68 17.05
N GLN A 33 14.62 -36.92 15.74
CA GLN A 33 15.36 -38.02 15.11
C GLN A 33 16.52 -37.42 14.29
N GLN A 34 17.74 -37.75 14.71
CA GLN A 34 18.98 -37.44 14.01
C GLN A 34 19.16 -38.46 12.88
N PHE A 35 19.21 -37.98 11.64
CA PHE A 35 19.61 -38.80 10.50
C PHE A 35 21.13 -38.67 10.28
N ALA A 36 21.80 -39.81 10.23
CA ALA A 36 23.22 -39.93 9.93
C ALA A 36 23.48 -39.70 8.43
N THR A 37 24.46 -38.86 8.12
CA THR A 37 24.95 -38.60 6.75
C THR A 37 26.02 -39.64 6.36
N PRO A 38 25.95 -40.27 5.17
CA PRO A 38 27.04 -41.08 4.64
C PRO A 38 28.15 -40.20 4.05
N ALA A 39 29.39 -40.55 4.39
CA ALA A 39 30.61 -39.95 3.86
C ALA A 39 30.86 -40.41 2.42
N TYR A 40 31.03 -39.46 1.50
CA TYR A 40 31.56 -39.72 0.16
C TYR A 40 33.01 -39.24 0.08
N GLN A 41 33.90 -40.20 -0.19
CA GLN A 41 35.32 -40.01 -0.51
C GLN A 41 35.47 -39.32 -1.86
N ALA A 42 36.26 -38.26 -1.89
CA ALA A 42 36.65 -37.53 -3.09
C ALA A 42 37.75 -38.27 -3.88
N ALA A 43 37.57 -38.37 -5.19
CA ALA A 43 38.64 -38.72 -6.14
C ALA A 43 39.28 -37.42 -6.66
N ALA A 44 40.57 -37.26 -6.42
CA ALA A 44 41.36 -36.12 -6.88
C ALA A 44 41.76 -36.30 -8.36
N SER A 45 41.59 -35.25 -9.15
CA SER A 45 42.22 -35.09 -10.47
C SER A 45 43.27 -33.96 -10.39
N PRO A 46 44.42 -34.06 -11.08
CA PRO A 46 45.47 -33.05 -11.00
C PRO A 46 45.07 -31.76 -11.73
N ALA A 47 45.25 -30.63 -11.04
CA ALA A 47 44.94 -29.29 -11.52
C ALA A 47 46.03 -28.75 -12.47
N ALA A 48 45.60 -28.14 -13.58
CA ALA A 48 46.44 -27.29 -14.40
C ALA A 48 46.71 -25.96 -13.68
N THR A 49 47.97 -25.54 -13.62
CA THR A 49 48.41 -24.28 -13.03
C THR A 49 48.05 -23.11 -13.95
N VAL A 50 46.95 -22.43 -13.62
CA VAL A 50 46.60 -21.11 -14.17
C VAL A 50 47.26 -20.05 -13.27
N PRO A 51 47.93 -19.02 -13.82
CA PRO A 51 48.52 -17.95 -13.01
C PRO A 51 47.45 -17.21 -12.21
N SER A 52 47.67 -17.11 -10.90
CA SER A 52 46.77 -16.40 -9.98
C SER A 52 46.75 -14.90 -10.33
N PRO A 53 45.56 -14.31 -10.53
CA PRO A 53 45.45 -12.86 -10.60
C PRO A 53 45.87 -12.24 -9.25
N PRO A 54 46.40 -11.01 -9.26
CA PRO A 54 46.74 -10.30 -8.03
C PRO A 54 45.49 -10.20 -7.12
N PRO A 55 45.67 -10.30 -5.79
CA PRO A 55 44.56 -10.20 -4.85
C PRO A 55 43.87 -8.84 -5.00
N ALA A 56 42.57 -8.86 -5.30
CA ALA A 56 41.74 -7.66 -5.33
C ALA A 56 41.83 -6.96 -3.98
N THR A 57 42.07 -5.66 -3.99
CA THR A 57 42.09 -4.89 -2.75
C THR A 57 40.67 -4.71 -2.22
N ASN A 58 40.51 -4.45 -0.92
CA ASN A 58 39.19 -4.12 -0.36
C ASN A 58 38.52 -2.93 -1.06
N ALA A 59 39.30 -2.03 -1.69
CA ALA A 59 38.78 -0.94 -2.50
C ALA A 59 38.18 -1.43 -3.83
N ASP A 60 38.82 -2.40 -4.49
CA ASP A 60 38.30 -3.01 -5.73
C ASP A 60 37.03 -3.82 -5.48
N LEU A 61 36.94 -4.47 -4.32
CA LEU A 61 35.73 -5.19 -3.90
C LEU A 61 34.57 -4.24 -3.61
N MET A 62 34.81 -3.11 -2.94
CA MET A 62 33.77 -2.10 -2.66
C MET A 62 33.33 -1.37 -3.94
N ALA A 63 34.25 -1.06 -4.85
CA ALA A 63 33.93 -0.47 -6.14
C ALA A 63 33.12 -1.44 -7.04
N SER A 64 33.48 -2.72 -7.03
CA SER A 64 32.75 -3.77 -7.75
C SER A 64 31.34 -3.98 -7.19
N LEU A 65 31.19 -3.93 -5.86
CA LEU A 65 29.89 -4.02 -5.19
C LEU A 65 29.00 -2.81 -5.54
N LEU A 66 29.56 -1.60 -5.51
CA LEU A 66 28.83 -0.37 -5.86
C LEU A 66 28.43 -0.35 -7.35
N SER A 67 29.32 -0.81 -8.24
CA SER A 67 29.04 -0.93 -9.67
C SER A 67 27.96 -1.98 -9.96
N LEU A 68 28.00 -3.12 -9.26
CA LEU A 68 26.98 -4.17 -9.40
C LEU A 68 25.61 -3.68 -8.89
N MET A 69 25.58 -2.98 -7.76
CA MET A 69 24.35 -2.37 -7.24
C MET A 69 23.79 -1.31 -8.21
N THR A 70 24.65 -0.50 -8.82
CA THR A 70 24.24 0.50 -9.81
C THR A 70 23.71 -0.13 -11.10
N GLN A 71 24.35 -1.21 -11.58
CA GLN A 71 23.87 -1.96 -12.75
C GLN A 71 22.56 -2.70 -12.47
N MET A 72 22.38 -3.27 -11.28
CA MET A 72 21.10 -3.89 -10.92
C MET A 72 19.99 -2.84 -10.78
N LEU A 73 20.29 -1.66 -10.25
CA LEU A 73 19.33 -0.55 -10.21
C LEU A 73 18.94 -0.07 -11.62
N GLN A 74 19.90 0.04 -12.53
CA GLN A 74 19.63 0.40 -13.93
C GLN A 74 18.85 -0.69 -14.67
N HIS A 75 19.18 -1.96 -14.47
CA HIS A 75 18.41 -3.06 -15.04
C HIS A 75 16.99 -3.13 -14.46
N PHE A 76 16.83 -2.82 -13.18
CA PHE A 76 15.54 -2.77 -12.52
C PHE A 76 14.68 -1.59 -12.99
N LEU A 77 15.25 -0.39 -13.15
CA LEU A 77 14.56 0.74 -13.80
C LEU A 77 14.17 0.40 -15.24
N SER A 78 15.05 -0.28 -16.00
CA SER A 78 14.74 -0.70 -17.37
C SER A 78 13.67 -1.79 -17.42
N ALA A 79 13.60 -2.67 -16.42
CA ALA A 79 12.54 -3.66 -16.25
C ALA A 79 11.21 -2.99 -15.85
N PHE A 80 11.24 -1.91 -15.07
CA PHE A 80 10.07 -1.07 -14.79
C PHE A 80 9.54 -0.36 -16.04
N GLN A 81 10.42 -0.02 -16.98
CA GLN A 81 10.03 0.53 -18.29
C GLN A 81 9.64 -0.54 -19.31
N SER A 82 10.06 -1.80 -19.13
CA SER A 82 9.83 -2.90 -20.08
C SER A 82 8.88 -4.00 -19.59
N GLY A 83 8.29 -3.82 -18.41
CA GLY A 83 7.31 -4.75 -17.82
C GLY A 83 5.95 -4.80 -18.54
N SER A 84 5.68 -3.87 -19.46
CA SER A 84 4.66 -4.06 -20.48
C SER A 84 5.34 -4.55 -21.76
N GLY A 85 5.11 -5.81 -22.14
CA GLY A 85 5.55 -6.38 -23.41
C GLY A 85 4.91 -5.70 -24.62
N ALA A 86 5.33 -4.47 -24.91
CA ALA A 86 4.96 -3.70 -26.08
C ALA A 86 6.23 -3.32 -26.85
N LEU A 87 6.16 -3.57 -28.15
CA LEU A 87 7.19 -3.30 -29.16
C LEU A 87 7.75 -1.86 -29.05
N PRO A 88 9.02 -1.63 -29.45
CA PRO A 88 9.62 -0.30 -29.40
C PRO A 88 8.92 0.64 -30.39
N GLY A 89 8.25 1.68 -29.90
CA GLY A 89 7.76 2.77 -30.74
C GLY A 89 6.50 3.51 -30.28
N THR A 90 5.77 3.02 -29.29
CA THR A 90 4.61 3.75 -28.75
C THR A 90 4.75 3.88 -27.25
N GLN A 91 5.06 5.10 -26.79
CA GLN A 91 4.74 5.49 -25.43
C GLN A 91 3.31 5.01 -25.14
N PRO A 92 3.06 4.19 -24.10
CA PRO A 92 1.71 3.80 -23.78
C PRO A 92 0.90 5.10 -23.62
N PRO A 93 -0.28 5.20 -24.25
CA PRO A 93 -1.11 6.38 -24.09
C PRO A 93 -1.23 6.65 -22.59
N ALA A 94 -1.05 7.91 -22.18
CA ALA A 94 -1.38 8.33 -20.82
C ALA A 94 -2.75 7.72 -20.47
N PRO A 95 -2.94 7.10 -19.29
CA PRO A 95 -4.15 6.36 -18.98
C PRO A 95 -5.36 7.27 -19.11
N THR A 96 -5.99 7.26 -20.28
CA THR A 96 -7.24 7.93 -20.55
C THR A 96 -8.34 7.02 -20.04
N GLY A 97 -8.82 7.31 -18.82
CA GLY A 97 -10.15 6.87 -18.37
C GLY A 97 -10.20 5.75 -17.32
N THR A 98 -9.66 6.00 -16.12
CA THR A 98 -10.05 5.29 -14.87
C THR A 98 -10.37 6.24 -13.73
N ALA A 99 -10.42 7.56 -13.99
CA ALA A 99 -10.72 8.53 -12.96
C ALA A 99 -12.14 8.30 -12.41
N LEU A 100 -12.23 8.10 -11.10
CA LEU A 100 -13.50 8.04 -10.39
C LEU A 100 -14.21 9.40 -10.52
N ALA A 101 -15.53 9.35 -10.68
CA ALA A 101 -16.35 10.53 -10.70
C ALA A 101 -16.48 11.09 -9.27
N GLN A 102 -16.80 12.39 -9.15
CA GLN A 102 -17.03 13.01 -7.84
C GLN A 102 -18.11 12.25 -7.04
N ASP A 103 -19.14 11.75 -7.74
CA ASP A 103 -20.22 10.97 -7.14
C ASP A 103 -19.73 9.64 -6.56
N ASP A 104 -18.67 9.02 -7.08
CA ASP A 104 -18.14 7.77 -6.52
C ASP A 104 -17.48 8.03 -5.15
N TYR A 105 -16.72 9.12 -5.04
CA TYR A 105 -16.15 9.57 -3.76
C TYR A 105 -17.24 9.91 -2.74
N LEU A 106 -18.31 10.59 -3.17
CA LEU A 106 -19.46 10.86 -2.32
C LEU A 106 -20.16 9.58 -1.85
N ASN A 107 -20.36 8.60 -2.75
CA ASN A 107 -20.97 7.32 -2.39
C ASN A 107 -20.10 6.50 -1.45
N TYR A 108 -18.78 6.53 -1.62
CA TYR A 108 -17.83 5.94 -0.68
C TYR A 108 -17.97 6.57 0.72
N LEU A 109 -17.93 7.91 0.82
CA LEU A 109 -18.06 8.61 2.10
C LEU A 109 -19.44 8.36 2.72
N LEU A 110 -20.50 8.33 1.92
CA LEU A 110 -21.84 8.02 2.39
C LEU A 110 -21.92 6.60 2.96
N ALA A 111 -21.36 5.60 2.27
CA ALA A 111 -21.29 4.23 2.75
C ALA A 111 -20.49 4.13 4.05
N GLN A 112 -19.40 4.91 4.18
CA GLN A 112 -18.59 4.98 5.40
C GLN A 112 -19.40 5.53 6.59
N THR A 113 -20.11 6.65 6.37
CA THR A 113 -20.92 7.29 7.42
C THR A 113 -22.12 6.45 7.84
N GLN A 114 -22.90 5.92 6.89
CA GLN A 114 -24.11 5.14 7.16
C GLN A 114 -23.82 3.75 7.72
N GLY A 115 -22.71 3.13 7.30
CA GLY A 115 -22.25 1.85 7.86
C GLY A 115 -21.75 1.93 9.29
N GLY A 116 -21.68 3.13 9.89
CA GLY A 116 -21.08 3.35 11.21
C GLY A 116 -19.58 3.05 11.22
N ALA A 117 -18.93 3.14 10.05
CA ALA A 117 -17.50 2.94 9.90
C ALA A 117 -16.75 4.19 10.35
N THR A 118 -16.67 4.41 11.66
CA THR A 118 -15.75 5.39 12.26
C THR A 118 -14.34 4.79 12.27
N GLY A 119 -13.66 4.81 11.12
CA GLY A 119 -12.33 4.22 10.93
C GLY A 119 -12.26 3.31 9.70
N VAL A 120 -11.04 3.12 9.17
CA VAL A 120 -10.78 2.62 7.81
C VAL A 120 -10.91 1.10 7.66
N ASN A 121 -10.88 0.34 8.76
CA ASN A 121 -10.89 -1.14 8.72
C ASN A 121 -12.26 -1.77 9.00
N LYS A 122 -13.35 -1.00 8.84
CA LYS A 122 -14.71 -1.56 8.92
C LYS A 122 -15.26 -1.73 7.52
N ARG A 123 -15.69 -2.96 7.22
CA ARG A 123 -16.30 -3.37 5.95
C ARG A 123 -17.33 -2.34 5.50
N LEU A 124 -16.94 -1.56 4.49
CA LEU A 124 -17.86 -0.80 3.67
C LEU A 124 -18.77 -1.81 2.98
N ASP A 125 -20.07 -1.55 3.00
CA ASP A 125 -21.05 -2.41 2.36
C ASP A 125 -21.77 -1.57 1.31
N SER A 126 -21.82 -2.07 0.08
CA SER A 126 -22.43 -1.38 -1.05
C SER A 126 -23.90 -1.02 -0.80
N ARG A 127 -24.59 -1.75 0.09
CA ARG A 127 -25.98 -1.44 0.47
C ARG A 127 -26.17 -0.08 1.14
N PHE A 128 -25.10 0.52 1.66
CA PHE A 128 -25.12 1.85 2.30
C PHE A 128 -24.80 3.00 1.34
N SER A 129 -24.58 2.69 0.07
CA SER A 129 -24.42 3.68 -0.98
C SER A 129 -25.77 4.07 -1.60
N THR A 130 -25.78 5.11 -2.44
CA THR A 130 -27.01 5.57 -3.09
C THR A 130 -27.56 4.46 -4.00
N PRO A 131 -28.81 4.01 -3.81
CA PRO A 131 -29.41 2.99 -4.66
C PRO A 131 -29.38 3.39 -6.15
N GLY A 132 -28.93 2.47 -7.01
CA GLY A 132 -28.79 2.70 -8.45
C GLY A 132 -27.53 3.44 -8.88
N SER A 133 -26.68 3.88 -7.94
CA SER A 133 -25.34 4.38 -8.27
C SER A 133 -24.47 3.26 -8.83
N ARG A 134 -23.45 3.63 -9.62
CA ARG A 134 -22.43 2.71 -10.11
C ARG A 134 -21.73 1.97 -8.98
N PHE A 135 -21.45 2.68 -7.88
CA PHE A 135 -20.87 2.13 -6.65
C PHE A 135 -21.78 1.06 -6.00
N ALA A 136 -23.11 1.25 -6.00
CA ALA A 136 -24.07 0.27 -5.49
C ALA A 136 -24.18 -0.99 -6.37
N ASN A 137 -23.96 -0.83 -7.69
CA ASN A 137 -24.15 -1.89 -8.68
C ASN A 137 -22.83 -2.63 -9.05
N ALA A 138 -21.70 -2.22 -8.49
CA ALA A 138 -20.41 -2.83 -8.74
C ALA A 138 -20.40 -4.31 -8.34
N THR A 139 -19.67 -5.14 -9.10
CA THR A 139 -19.36 -6.50 -8.63
C THR A 139 -18.49 -6.42 -7.37
N PRO A 140 -18.42 -7.47 -6.53
CA PRO A 140 -17.59 -7.45 -5.33
C PRO A 140 -16.14 -7.00 -5.58
N ASP A 141 -15.48 -7.58 -6.58
CA ASP A 141 -14.09 -7.22 -6.91
C ASP A 141 -13.95 -5.77 -7.42
N GLN A 142 -14.94 -5.28 -8.18
CA GLN A 142 -14.97 -3.88 -8.63
C GLN A 142 -15.19 -2.93 -7.46
N PHE A 143 -16.08 -3.27 -6.54
CA PHE A 143 -16.33 -2.50 -5.33
C PHE A 143 -15.06 -2.38 -4.49
N ASP A 144 -14.38 -3.50 -4.23
CA ASP A 144 -13.13 -3.51 -3.46
C ASP A 144 -12.02 -2.73 -4.16
N ALA A 145 -11.94 -2.81 -5.50
CA ALA A 145 -11.00 -2.01 -6.29
C ALA A 145 -11.28 -0.50 -6.18
N VAL A 146 -12.55 -0.07 -6.23
CA VAL A 146 -12.91 1.34 -6.08
C VAL A 146 -12.64 1.82 -4.65
N VAL A 147 -12.97 1.01 -3.65
CA VAL A 147 -12.63 1.31 -2.24
C VAL A 147 -11.12 1.49 -2.07
N ALA A 148 -10.31 0.59 -2.63
CA ALA A 148 -8.85 0.72 -2.61
C ALA A 148 -8.38 1.99 -3.34
N GLN A 149 -8.97 2.33 -4.49
CA GLN A 149 -8.60 3.54 -5.23
C GLN A 149 -8.96 4.83 -4.48
N VAL A 150 -10.18 4.93 -3.94
CA VAL A 150 -10.59 6.08 -3.11
C VAL A 150 -9.65 6.23 -1.92
N TYR A 151 -9.25 5.12 -1.32
CA TYR A 151 -8.38 5.14 -0.17
C TYR A 151 -6.93 5.54 -0.53
N ALA A 152 -6.41 5.10 -1.68
CA ALA A 152 -5.15 5.59 -2.21
C ALA A 152 -5.19 7.11 -2.45
N ASP A 153 -6.30 7.63 -2.95
CA ASP A 153 -6.50 9.07 -3.16
C ASP A 153 -6.64 9.84 -1.84
N GLN A 154 -7.23 9.26 -0.79
CA GLN A 154 -7.21 9.83 0.56
C GLN A 154 -5.79 9.93 1.13
N ILE A 155 -4.99 8.87 0.99
CA ILE A 155 -3.57 8.88 1.40
C ILE A 155 -2.81 10.00 0.69
N LYS A 156 -3.01 10.15 -0.63
CA LYS A 156 -2.42 11.24 -1.41
C LYS A 156 -2.92 12.61 -0.96
N GLY A 157 -4.22 12.78 -0.70
CA GLY A 157 -4.75 14.06 -0.27
C GLY A 157 -4.21 14.46 1.11
N TYR A 158 -4.03 13.51 2.03
CA TYR A 158 -3.31 13.78 3.27
C TYR A 158 -1.86 14.24 3.01
N ALA A 159 -1.15 13.57 2.10
CA ALA A 159 0.21 13.94 1.73
C ALA A 159 0.31 15.37 1.14
N LEU A 160 -0.74 15.83 0.47
CA LEU A 160 -0.88 17.21 -0.04
C LEU A 160 -1.36 18.21 1.02
N GLY A 161 -1.70 17.77 2.23
CA GLY A 161 -2.29 18.61 3.27
C GLY A 161 -3.75 18.99 3.04
N LEU A 162 -4.47 18.21 2.23
CA LEU A 162 -5.90 18.40 1.95
C LEU A 162 -6.78 17.74 3.03
N PRO A 163 -7.99 18.26 3.29
CA PRO A 163 -8.94 17.64 4.20
C PRO A 163 -9.58 16.41 3.56
N VAL A 164 -9.11 15.22 3.94
CA VAL A 164 -9.55 13.93 3.38
C VAL A 164 -10.23 13.00 4.38
N ALA A 165 -10.08 13.27 5.68
CA ALA A 165 -10.71 12.52 6.74
C ALA A 165 -12.07 13.13 7.07
N TYR A 166 -13.10 12.29 7.18
CA TYR A 166 -14.43 12.71 7.58
C TYR A 166 -14.59 12.70 9.11
N SER A 167 -15.17 13.77 9.64
CA SER A 167 -15.70 13.86 10.99
C SER A 167 -17.21 14.16 10.96
N PRO A 168 -18.00 13.67 11.92
CA PRO A 168 -19.43 14.02 12.00
C PRO A 168 -19.65 15.53 12.00
N GLY A 169 -20.38 16.02 10.98
CA GLY A 169 -20.64 17.45 10.78
C GLY A 169 -19.85 18.09 9.63
N ASP A 170 -18.85 17.40 9.07
CA ASP A 170 -18.12 17.87 7.90
C ASP A 170 -19.00 17.85 6.63
N ASP A 171 -18.71 18.77 5.70
CA ASP A 171 -19.35 18.78 4.39
C ASP A 171 -18.74 17.68 3.50
N LEU A 172 -19.52 16.64 3.24
CA LEU A 172 -19.12 15.51 2.38
C LEU A 172 -18.67 15.96 0.99
N ASN A 173 -19.24 17.02 0.43
CA ASN A 173 -18.85 17.53 -0.89
C ASN A 173 -17.45 18.14 -0.87
N GLN A 174 -17.10 18.82 0.22
CA GLN A 174 -15.77 19.38 0.40
C GLN A 174 -14.72 18.28 0.53
N ILE A 175 -15.01 17.24 1.33
CA ILE A 175 -14.11 16.10 1.50
C ILE A 175 -13.97 15.33 0.18
N ALA A 176 -15.07 15.01 -0.50
CA ALA A 176 -15.04 14.34 -1.80
C ALA A 176 -14.26 15.15 -2.85
N GLY A 177 -14.46 16.47 -2.91
CA GLY A 177 -13.71 17.36 -3.79
C GLY A 177 -12.20 17.39 -3.49
N SER A 178 -11.82 17.30 -2.21
CA SER A 178 -10.42 17.25 -1.78
C SER A 178 -9.75 15.92 -2.17
N ILE A 179 -10.46 14.81 -2.03
CA ILE A 179 -9.98 13.49 -2.48
C ILE A 179 -9.84 13.49 -4.01
N GLN A 180 -10.83 14.00 -4.74
CA GLN A 180 -10.78 14.09 -6.20
C GLN A 180 -9.64 15.02 -6.68
N GLN A 181 -9.37 16.12 -5.97
CA GLN A 181 -8.22 16.97 -6.27
C GLN A 181 -6.90 16.19 -6.12
N ALA A 182 -6.77 15.38 -5.07
CA ALA A 182 -5.60 14.54 -4.87
C ALA A 182 -5.42 13.51 -6.00
N ALA A 183 -6.51 12.89 -6.45
CA ALA A 183 -6.50 11.94 -7.57
C ALA A 183 -5.97 12.56 -8.88
N ASN A 184 -6.25 13.85 -9.10
CA ASN A 184 -5.82 14.59 -10.29
C ASN A 184 -4.44 15.26 -10.14
N THR A 185 -3.82 15.15 -8.96
CA THR A 185 -2.49 15.72 -8.70
C THR A 185 -1.42 14.67 -8.98
N PRO A 186 -0.42 14.94 -9.84
CA PRO A 186 0.63 13.99 -10.12
C PRO A 186 1.55 13.80 -8.91
N PHE A 187 1.91 12.55 -8.63
CA PHE A 187 2.90 12.16 -7.61
C PHE A 187 4.14 11.56 -8.27
N THR A 188 5.26 11.49 -7.55
CA THR A 188 6.39 10.70 -8.00
C THR A 188 5.99 9.22 -8.16
N PRO A 189 6.61 8.46 -9.08
CA PRO A 189 6.24 7.07 -9.33
C PRO A 189 6.29 6.19 -8.07
N GLU A 190 7.30 6.39 -7.21
CA GLU A 190 7.44 5.64 -5.96
C GLU A 190 6.32 5.97 -4.96
N ALA A 191 5.91 7.24 -4.87
CA ALA A 191 4.84 7.67 -3.98
C ALA A 191 3.45 7.21 -4.48
N ASP A 192 3.20 7.28 -5.79
CA ASP A 192 1.97 6.74 -6.40
C ASP A 192 1.87 5.22 -6.19
N LEU A 193 2.96 4.48 -6.47
CA LEU A 193 3.02 3.04 -6.25
C LEU A 193 2.73 2.68 -4.79
N LEU A 194 3.41 3.33 -3.83
CA LEU A 194 3.18 3.06 -2.41
C LEU A 194 1.72 3.32 -2.03
N SER A 195 1.13 4.44 -2.47
CA SER A 195 -0.27 4.77 -2.13
C SER A 195 -1.25 3.69 -2.60
N LYS A 196 -1.09 3.18 -3.83
CA LYS A 196 -1.94 2.12 -4.40
C LYS A 196 -1.74 0.78 -3.70
N VAL A 197 -0.49 0.37 -3.52
CA VAL A 197 -0.15 -0.89 -2.83
C VAL A 197 -0.64 -0.86 -1.39
N ALA A 198 -0.43 0.26 -0.68
CA ALA A 198 -0.90 0.42 0.69
C ALA A 198 -2.41 0.33 0.80
N ALA A 199 -3.12 1.00 -0.10
CA ALA A 199 -4.57 0.96 -0.08
C ALA A 199 -5.13 -0.43 -0.43
N THR A 200 -4.48 -1.13 -1.36
CA THR A 200 -4.86 -2.50 -1.75
C THR A 200 -4.59 -3.48 -0.61
N TYR A 201 -3.45 -3.33 0.09
CA TYR A 201 -3.07 -4.16 1.24
C TYR A 201 -4.01 -3.99 2.43
N LEU A 202 -4.38 -2.74 2.74
CA LEU A 202 -5.35 -2.43 3.80
C LEU A 202 -6.78 -2.84 3.44
N GLY A 203 -7.11 -2.85 2.15
CA GLY A 203 -8.42 -3.28 1.67
C GLY A 203 -8.61 -4.79 1.58
N ASP A 204 -9.86 -5.21 1.35
CA ASP A 204 -10.23 -6.61 1.17
C ASP A 204 -9.67 -7.22 -0.13
N LEU A 205 -9.26 -6.39 -1.09
CA LEU A 205 -8.69 -6.84 -2.38
C LEU A 205 -7.30 -7.47 -2.23
N GLY A 206 -6.46 -6.98 -1.31
CA GLY A 206 -5.06 -7.38 -1.17
C GLY A 206 -4.75 -8.24 0.07
N GLY A 207 -5.67 -8.34 1.03
CA GLY A 207 -5.50 -9.23 2.18
C GLY A 207 -6.07 -8.74 3.51
N ASN A 208 -6.58 -7.49 3.60
CA ASN A 208 -7.02 -6.88 4.86
C ASN A 208 -5.89 -6.88 5.91
N GLY A 209 -4.68 -6.53 5.45
CA GLY A 209 -3.51 -6.38 6.27
C GLY A 209 -3.59 -5.13 7.14
N ASN A 210 -2.63 -4.96 8.06
CA ASN A 210 -2.50 -3.74 8.85
C ASN A 210 -1.03 -3.35 8.89
N TYR A 211 -0.73 -2.07 8.70
CA TYR A 211 0.62 -1.57 8.84
C TYR A 211 1.00 -1.34 10.30
N ASP A 212 2.29 -1.50 10.62
CA ASP A 212 2.83 -1.01 11.89
C ASP A 212 3.08 0.50 11.78
N HIS A 213 2.18 1.28 12.36
CA HIS A 213 2.23 2.75 12.30
C HIS A 213 3.45 3.31 13.04
N GLN A 214 3.88 2.68 14.14
CA GLN A 214 5.05 3.12 14.90
C GLN A 214 6.33 2.91 14.09
N ALA A 215 6.43 1.78 13.38
CA ALA A 215 7.53 1.52 12.45
C ALA A 215 7.56 2.55 11.31
N MET A 216 6.42 2.96 10.76
CA MET A 216 6.35 4.03 9.77
C MET A 216 6.80 5.39 10.31
N GLN A 217 6.38 5.75 11.52
CA GLN A 217 6.85 6.98 12.17
C GLN A 217 8.37 6.95 12.39
N ASN A 218 8.90 5.80 12.82
CA ASN A 218 10.33 5.63 13.02
C ASN A 218 11.11 5.74 11.69
N LEU A 219 10.57 5.24 10.58
CA LEU A 219 11.16 5.41 9.24
C LEU A 219 11.28 6.89 8.87
N LEU A 220 10.21 7.67 9.08
CA LEU A 220 10.25 9.11 8.82
C LEU A 220 11.36 9.80 9.62
N VAL A 221 11.53 9.46 10.89
CA VAL A 221 12.64 9.97 11.70
C VAL A 221 14.01 9.56 11.13
N GLN A 222 14.16 8.30 10.70
CA GLN A 222 15.40 7.79 10.10
C GLN A 222 15.75 8.49 8.77
N TRP A 223 14.75 8.89 7.99
CA TRP A 223 14.91 9.65 6.75
C TRP A 223 15.16 11.14 6.98
N GLY A 224 15.27 11.59 8.23
CA GLY A 224 15.41 13.00 8.58
C GLY A 224 14.12 13.81 8.43
N ARG A 225 12.98 13.15 8.30
CA ARG A 225 11.63 13.75 8.16
C ARG A 225 10.89 13.82 9.50
N ALA A 226 11.57 14.33 10.52
CA ALA A 226 11.00 14.52 11.85
C ALA A 226 9.80 15.48 11.84
N ASP A 227 9.75 16.41 10.90
CA ASP A 227 8.64 17.31 10.63
C ASP A 227 7.35 16.54 10.29
N LEU A 228 7.46 15.50 9.47
CA LEU A 228 6.33 14.64 9.11
C LEU A 228 6.01 13.64 10.22
N ALA A 229 7.03 13.06 10.85
CA ALA A 229 6.85 12.12 11.96
C ALA A 229 6.08 12.72 13.15
N ALA A 230 6.22 14.03 13.37
CA ALA A 230 5.58 14.76 14.44
C ALA A 230 4.15 15.24 14.12
N LYS A 231 3.64 15.02 12.89
CA LYS A 231 2.27 15.42 12.54
C LYS A 231 1.22 14.69 13.38
N PRO A 232 0.09 15.32 13.73
CA PRO A 232 -0.99 14.68 14.47
C PRO A 232 -1.47 13.39 13.79
N GLY A 233 -1.56 12.31 14.57
CA GLY A 233 -2.05 11.01 14.10
C GLY A 233 -1.01 10.11 13.42
N VAL A 234 0.18 10.62 13.11
CA VAL A 234 1.30 9.80 12.62
C VAL A 234 1.78 8.89 13.75
N GLY A 235 1.92 7.60 13.45
CA GLY A 235 2.17 6.56 14.46
C GLY A 235 0.91 6.00 15.11
N GLN A 236 -0.28 6.50 14.77
CA GLN A 236 -1.55 6.10 15.38
C GLN A 236 -2.60 5.64 14.38
N PHE A 237 -2.60 6.21 13.17
CA PHE A 237 -3.61 5.94 12.16
C PHE A 237 -2.97 5.69 10.79
N ASP A 238 -3.59 4.82 9.99
CA ASP A 238 -3.11 4.42 8.68
C ASP A 238 -2.93 5.60 7.72
N VAL A 239 -4.00 6.37 7.44
CA VAL A 239 -3.98 7.48 6.47
C VAL A 239 -2.89 8.48 6.80
N GLN A 240 -2.76 8.85 8.08
CA GLN A 240 -1.79 9.84 8.54
C GLN A 240 -0.36 9.31 8.44
N SER A 241 -0.13 8.06 8.87
CA SER A 241 1.20 7.45 8.88
C SER A 241 1.68 7.16 7.47
N ILE A 242 0.86 6.48 6.67
CA ILE A 242 1.16 6.15 5.27
C ILE A 242 1.20 7.43 4.43
N GLY A 243 0.26 8.34 4.62
CA GLY A 243 0.23 9.63 3.92
C GLY A 243 1.48 10.47 4.20
N SER A 244 2.03 10.43 5.41
CA SER A 244 3.29 11.10 5.73
C SER A 244 4.49 10.43 5.04
N VAL A 245 4.51 9.10 4.95
CA VAL A 245 5.54 8.36 4.19
C VAL A 245 5.43 8.67 2.69
N VAL A 246 4.21 8.70 2.14
CA VAL A 246 3.93 9.08 0.75
C VAL A 246 4.35 10.53 0.49
N GLN A 247 4.10 11.45 1.44
CA GLN A 247 4.60 12.83 1.35
C GLN A 247 6.13 12.90 1.32
N ALA A 248 6.80 12.15 2.20
CA ALA A 248 8.26 12.09 2.23
C ALA A 248 8.83 11.64 0.87
N LEU A 249 8.28 10.55 0.32
CA LEU A 249 8.65 10.07 -1.01
C LEU A 249 8.32 11.09 -2.09
N ASN A 250 7.20 11.80 -2.02
CA ASN A 250 6.83 12.75 -3.07
C ASN A 250 7.72 14.00 -3.08
N GLU A 251 8.22 14.42 -1.91
CA GLU A 251 9.05 15.62 -1.77
C GLU A 251 10.56 15.35 -1.97
N GLU A 252 11.00 14.10 -1.85
CA GLU A 252 12.41 13.73 -2.08
C GLU A 252 12.77 13.85 -3.57
N PRO A 253 13.67 14.78 -3.97
CA PRO A 253 13.98 15.02 -5.37
C PRO A 253 14.70 13.85 -6.05
N ASP A 254 15.56 13.10 -5.33
CA ASP A 254 16.39 12.06 -5.94
C ASP A 254 15.63 10.70 -6.06
N PRO A 255 15.40 10.19 -7.29
CA PRO A 255 14.75 8.89 -7.50
C PRO A 255 15.48 7.73 -6.83
N ALA A 256 16.82 7.75 -6.79
CA ALA A 256 17.57 6.66 -6.16
C ALA A 256 17.33 6.61 -4.65
N THR A 257 17.28 7.77 -4.01
CA THR A 257 16.92 7.90 -2.59
C THR A 257 15.49 7.43 -2.32
N ARG A 258 14.51 7.80 -3.17
CA ARG A 258 13.12 7.32 -3.04
C ARG A 258 13.01 5.80 -3.13
N GLN A 259 13.74 5.19 -4.05
CA GLN A 259 13.75 3.73 -4.22
C GLN A 259 14.40 3.04 -3.04
N ALA A 260 15.48 3.60 -2.50
CA ALA A 260 16.09 3.09 -1.28
C ALA A 260 15.12 3.17 -0.08
N TRP A 261 14.38 4.27 0.07
CA TRP A 261 13.35 4.44 1.11
C TRP A 261 12.20 3.45 0.94
N LEU A 262 11.68 3.28 -0.26
CA LEU A 262 10.63 2.30 -0.56
C LEU A 262 11.10 0.86 -0.22
N GLY A 263 12.37 0.54 -0.52
CA GLY A 263 13.00 -0.73 -0.17
C GLY A 263 13.10 -1.00 1.35
N GLN A 264 13.13 0.05 2.18
CA GLN A 264 13.12 -0.08 3.64
C GLN A 264 11.72 -0.41 4.19
N ILE A 265 10.66 -0.02 3.49
CA ILE A 265 9.29 -0.45 3.79
C ILE A 265 9.14 -1.93 3.42
N PHE A 266 9.52 -2.28 2.19
CA PHE A 266 9.44 -3.62 1.66
C PHE A 266 10.54 -3.88 0.61
N SER A 267 11.32 -4.95 0.76
CA SER A 267 12.46 -5.26 -0.10
C SER A 267 12.11 -6.13 -1.32
N GLY A 268 10.90 -6.70 -1.36
CA GLY A 268 10.48 -7.62 -2.43
C GLY A 268 10.18 -6.95 -3.77
N PHE A 269 10.31 -5.63 -3.89
CA PHE A 269 10.14 -4.95 -5.18
C PHE A 269 11.19 -5.39 -6.21
N THR A 270 12.41 -5.74 -5.79
CA THR A 270 13.56 -5.96 -6.70
C THR A 270 13.95 -7.43 -6.91
N GLY A 271 13.05 -8.39 -6.68
CA GLY A 271 13.29 -9.81 -7.02
C GLY A 271 14.09 -10.63 -5.99
N GLY A 272 14.21 -10.16 -4.75
CA GLY A 272 14.72 -10.95 -3.61
C GLY A 272 13.61 -11.60 -2.77
N PRO A 273 13.95 -12.45 -1.78
CA PRO A 273 12.96 -12.91 -0.80
C PRO A 273 12.37 -11.67 -0.11
N PRO A 274 11.03 -11.51 -0.13
CA PRO A 274 10.40 -10.30 0.37
C PRO A 274 10.61 -10.19 1.88
N THR A 275 11.08 -9.03 2.33
CA THR A 275 11.20 -8.67 3.74
C THR A 275 10.62 -7.29 3.99
N SER A 276 10.29 -6.98 5.24
CA SER A 276 10.03 -5.61 5.70
C SER A 276 11.16 -5.20 6.64
N PRO A 277 12.26 -4.59 6.12
CA PRO A 277 13.41 -4.23 6.95
C PRO A 277 13.06 -3.30 8.13
N SER A 278 12.09 -2.42 7.92
CA SER A 278 11.55 -1.52 8.94
C SER A 278 10.59 -2.17 9.94
N GLY A 279 10.02 -3.33 9.60
CA GLY A 279 8.89 -3.92 10.32
C GLY A 279 7.54 -3.23 10.03
N ALA A 280 7.49 -2.26 9.12
CA ALA A 280 6.26 -1.55 8.78
C ALA A 280 5.17 -2.46 8.19
N VAL A 281 5.55 -3.57 7.55
CA VAL A 281 4.66 -4.56 6.95
C VAL A 281 4.75 -5.88 7.72
N PRO A 282 3.81 -6.17 8.64
CA PRO A 282 3.82 -7.40 9.43
C PRO A 282 3.52 -8.66 8.60
N ASP A 283 2.54 -8.60 7.69
CA ASP A 283 2.20 -9.71 6.79
C ASP A 283 2.78 -9.48 5.39
N ILE A 284 4.00 -9.97 5.21
CA ILE A 284 4.79 -9.86 3.98
C ILE A 284 4.09 -10.54 2.79
N GLN A 285 3.36 -11.65 3.00
CA GLN A 285 2.75 -12.40 1.91
C GLN A 285 1.52 -11.69 1.37
N GLN A 286 0.65 -11.20 2.24
CA GLN A 286 -0.48 -10.36 1.82
C GLN A 286 0.01 -9.08 1.14
N TYR A 287 1.09 -8.48 1.64
CA TYR A 287 1.66 -7.30 1.00
C TYR A 287 2.18 -7.59 -0.42
N LEU A 288 2.83 -8.74 -0.60
CA LEU A 288 3.27 -9.19 -1.92
C LEU A 288 2.07 -9.40 -2.87
N ASN A 289 0.95 -9.92 -2.38
CA ASN A 289 -0.27 -10.04 -3.19
C ASN A 289 -0.78 -8.66 -3.64
N ALA A 290 -0.81 -7.68 -2.75
CA ALA A 290 -1.18 -6.31 -3.09
C ALA A 290 -0.23 -5.70 -4.15
N ILE A 291 1.08 -5.92 -4.01
CA ILE A 291 2.06 -5.51 -5.03
C ILE A 291 1.76 -6.16 -6.38
N ASN A 292 1.53 -7.47 -6.41
CA ASN A 292 1.26 -8.21 -7.65
C ASN A 292 -0.03 -7.73 -8.32
N LEU A 293 -1.07 -7.41 -7.55
CA LEU A 293 -2.32 -6.87 -8.09
C LEU A 293 -2.14 -5.48 -8.72
N VAL A 294 -1.39 -4.60 -8.07
CA VAL A 294 -1.13 -3.24 -8.56
C VAL A 294 -0.18 -3.27 -9.75
N GLN A 295 0.99 -3.89 -9.61
CA GLN A 295 2.01 -3.91 -10.66
C GLN A 295 1.63 -4.81 -11.85
N GLY A 296 0.83 -5.86 -11.61
CA GLY A 296 0.27 -6.70 -12.66
C GLY A 296 -0.89 -6.05 -13.42
N GLY A 297 -1.35 -4.87 -13.02
CA GLY A 297 -2.45 -4.13 -13.66
C GLY A 297 -3.84 -4.71 -13.38
N ALA A 298 -3.98 -5.69 -12.48
CA ALA A 298 -5.27 -6.26 -12.14
C ALA A 298 -6.20 -5.23 -11.46
N LEU A 299 -5.63 -4.38 -10.58
CA LEU A 299 -6.37 -3.27 -9.99
C LEU A 299 -6.92 -2.33 -11.08
N ASP A 300 -6.08 -1.93 -12.03
CA ASP A 300 -6.49 -1.03 -13.12
C ASP A 300 -7.55 -1.68 -14.03
N GLN A 301 -7.46 -2.98 -14.31
CA GLN A 301 -8.46 -3.71 -15.08
C GLN A 301 -9.83 -3.73 -14.36
N LEU A 302 -9.84 -3.93 -13.04
CA LEU A 302 -11.06 -3.87 -12.24
C LEU A 302 -11.67 -2.46 -12.25
N LEU A 303 -10.84 -1.42 -12.11
CA LEU A 303 -11.28 -0.03 -12.19
C LEU A 303 -11.80 0.35 -13.59
N GLN A 304 -11.21 -0.16 -14.66
CA GLN A 304 -11.72 0.02 -16.03
C GLN A 304 -13.07 -0.67 -16.21
N GLY A 305 -13.22 -1.89 -15.70
CA GLY A 305 -14.49 -2.61 -15.72
C GLY A 305 -15.57 -1.87 -14.92
N TYR A 306 -15.19 -1.31 -13.76
CA TYR A 306 -16.08 -0.46 -12.97
C TYR A 306 -16.51 0.79 -13.74
N ALA A 307 -15.59 1.48 -14.40
CA ALA A 307 -15.89 2.72 -15.13
C ALA A 307 -16.91 2.54 -16.26
N GLN A 308 -17.10 1.31 -16.75
CA GLN A 308 -18.05 0.96 -17.81
C GLN A 308 -19.44 0.52 -17.30
N ALA A 309 -19.59 0.30 -15.99
CA ALA A 309 -20.86 -0.09 -15.34
C ALA A 309 -21.79 1.13 -15.13
#